data_AF-A0A1I7IRP1-F1
#
_entry.id   AF-A0A1I7IRP1-F1
#
_cell.length_a   1.000
_cell.length_b   1.000
_cell.length_c   1.000
_cell.angle_alpha   90.00
_cell.angle_beta   90.00
_cell.angle_gamma   90.00
#
_symmetry.space_group_name_H-M   'P 1'
#
loop_
_entity.id
_entity.type
_entity.pdbx_description
1 polymer ?
#
loop_
_entity_poly.entity_id
_entity_poly.type
_entity_poly.pdbx_seq_one_letter_code
_entity_poly.pdbx_strand_id
1 'polypeptide(L)'
;MAKEEASARRAKALKDGIQTIRYQLSTLQTSNGQNPFSTIYLEVVEGDEYEEEMTMICEEMIKQRLQGMKNYKGQEIGETFPKLIYLLDENNCLEGGKYDYLTELSAKCNAKRMVPDYQSAKIMRQNYEGCNFPAMGCRSHLSNWRDKNGEFKWYGRFNMGVCSLNLP
;
A
#
# COMPACT_ATOMS: atom_id res chain seq x y z
N MET A 1 4.07 -33.43 4.24
CA MET A 1 2.91 -33.61 3.33
C MET A 1 1.76 -32.63 3.61
N ALA A 2 0.91 -32.80 4.64
CA ALA A 2 -0.27 -31.93 4.83
C ALA A 2 0.05 -30.44 5.10
N LYS A 3 1.06 -30.14 5.91
CA LYS A 3 1.51 -28.76 6.18
C LYS A 3 2.11 -28.08 4.95
N GLU A 4 2.89 -28.82 4.16
CA GLU A 4 3.49 -28.33 2.91
C GLU A 4 2.39 -28.03 1.88
N GLU A 5 1.40 -28.90 1.76
CA GLU A 5 0.26 -28.69 0.88
C GLU A 5 -0.58 -27.48 1.31
N ALA A 6 -0.83 -27.32 2.61
CA ALA A 6 -1.53 -26.16 3.15
C ALA A 6 -0.76 -24.85 2.85
N SER A 7 0.56 -24.85 3.04
CA SER A 7 1.42 -23.70 2.74
C SER A 7 1.42 -23.36 1.24
N ALA A 8 1.53 -24.37 0.37
CA ALA A 8 1.48 -24.18 -1.08
C ALA A 8 0.12 -23.62 -1.54
N ARG A 9 -0.99 -24.13 -0.97
CA ARG A 9 -2.35 -23.63 -1.24
C ARG A 9 -2.52 -22.20 -0.74
N ARG A 10 -2.00 -21.87 0.45
CA ARG A 10 -2.00 -20.51 1.01
C ARG A 10 -1.25 -19.53 0.10
N ALA A 11 -0.03 -19.88 -0.31
CA ALA A 11 0.77 -19.05 -1.20
C ALA A 11 0.09 -18.82 -2.55
N LYS A 12 -0.52 -19.87 -3.12
CA LYS A 12 -1.31 -19.75 -4.34
C LYS A 12 -2.53 -18.85 -4.16
N ALA A 13 -3.31 -19.06 -3.10
CA ALA A 13 -4.50 -18.26 -2.82
C ALA A 13 -4.17 -16.77 -2.62
N LEU A 14 -3.06 -16.47 -1.92
CA LEU A 14 -2.55 -15.11 -1.77
C LEU A 14 -2.23 -14.48 -3.13
N LYS A 15 -1.43 -15.17 -3.96
CA LYS A 15 -1.06 -14.71 -5.29
C LYS A 15 -2.28 -14.43 -6.16
N ASP A 16 -3.21 -15.38 -6.22
CA ASP A 16 -4.43 -15.29 -7.03
C ASP A 16 -5.35 -14.16 -6.50
N GLY A 17 -5.43 -13.97 -5.19
CA GLY A 17 -6.21 -12.90 -4.55
C GLY A 17 -5.66 -11.51 -4.86
N ILE A 18 -4.35 -11.30 -4.70
CA ILE A 18 -3.68 -10.04 -5.04
C ILE A 18 -3.82 -9.73 -6.53
N GLN A 19 -3.66 -10.75 -7.38
CA GLN A 19 -3.86 -10.60 -8.82
C GLN A 19 -5.30 -10.19 -9.15
N THR A 20 -6.28 -10.80 -8.49
CA THR A 20 -7.70 -10.47 -8.69
C THR A 20 -7.99 -9.01 -8.34
N ILE A 21 -7.57 -8.54 -7.15
CA ILE A 21 -7.75 -7.14 -6.71
C ILE A 21 -7.15 -6.18 -7.74
N ARG A 22 -5.93 -6.46 -8.16
CA ARG A 22 -5.17 -5.65 -9.11
C ARG A 22 -5.85 -5.53 -10.47
N TYR A 23 -6.30 -6.65 -11.04
CA TYR A 23 -7.02 -6.66 -12.32
C TYR A 23 -8.39 -5.97 -12.19
N GLN A 24 -9.10 -6.17 -11.08
CA GLN A 24 -10.38 -5.50 -10.85
C GLN A 24 -10.22 -3.98 -10.78
N LEU A 25 -9.25 -3.47 -10.02
CA LEU A 25 -9.00 -2.03 -9.94
C LEU A 25 -8.52 -1.41 -11.26
N SER A 26 -7.91 -2.21 -12.13
CA SER A 26 -7.43 -1.77 -13.46
C SER A 26 -8.45 -1.94 -14.59
N THR A 27 -9.50 -2.73 -14.42
CA THR A 27 -10.48 -3.04 -15.48
C THR A 27 -11.90 -2.58 -15.15
N LEU A 28 -12.25 -2.45 -13.87
CA LEU A 28 -13.54 -1.90 -13.47
C LEU A 28 -13.56 -0.40 -13.66
N GLN A 29 -14.68 0.10 -14.17
CA GLN A 29 -14.92 1.52 -14.32
C GLN A 29 -15.87 2.02 -13.23
N THR A 30 -15.61 3.23 -12.76
CA THR A 30 -16.54 4.00 -11.93
C THR A 30 -17.63 4.64 -12.79
N SER A 31 -18.63 5.26 -12.17
CA SER A 31 -19.79 5.86 -12.89
C SER A 31 -19.42 6.93 -13.90
N ASN A 32 -18.23 7.55 -13.79
CA ASN A 32 -17.72 8.53 -14.74
C ASN A 32 -16.95 7.91 -15.93
N GLY A 33 -16.89 6.58 -16.02
CA GLY A 33 -16.22 5.85 -17.10
C GLY A 33 -14.71 5.67 -16.95
N GLN A 34 -14.12 6.05 -15.81
CA GLN A 34 -12.69 5.88 -15.53
C GLN A 34 -12.43 4.79 -14.48
N ASN A 35 -11.25 4.19 -14.53
CA ASN A 35 -10.77 3.29 -13.49
C ASN A 35 -10.77 4.01 -12.12
N PRO A 36 -11.05 3.30 -11.02
CA PRO A 36 -11.09 3.90 -9.70
C PRO A 36 -9.72 4.46 -9.29
N PHE A 37 -9.69 5.75 -8.96
CA PHE A 37 -8.55 6.36 -8.29
C PHE A 37 -8.43 5.76 -6.89
N SER A 38 -7.45 4.89 -6.69
CA SER A 38 -7.29 4.11 -5.46
C SER A 38 -5.83 4.07 -5.02
N THR A 39 -5.63 4.02 -3.70
CA THR A 39 -4.32 3.88 -3.07
C THR A 39 -4.38 2.71 -2.11
N ILE A 40 -3.41 1.80 -2.20
CA ILE A 40 -3.19 0.72 -1.25
C ILE A 40 -2.01 1.11 -0.35
N TYR A 41 -2.24 1.03 0.95
CA TYR A 41 -1.25 1.28 1.97
C TYR A 41 -0.66 -0.06 2.44
N LEU A 42 0.66 -0.15 2.44
CA LEU A 42 1.44 -1.33 2.77
C LEU A 42 2.24 -1.03 4.03
N GLU A 43 1.93 -1.75 5.10
CA GLU A 43 2.53 -1.62 6.41
C GLU A 43 2.73 -3.03 6.99
N VAL A 44 3.86 -3.21 7.67
CA VAL A 44 4.14 -4.42 8.45
C VAL A 44 4.36 -3.98 9.89
N VAL A 45 3.43 -4.38 10.77
CA VAL A 45 3.48 -4.05 12.20
C VAL A 45 4.19 -5.19 12.93
N GLU A 46 5.36 -4.89 13.50
CA GLU A 46 6.14 -5.88 14.26
C GLU A 46 5.42 -6.27 15.56
N GLY A 47 5.31 -7.58 15.82
CA GLY A 47 4.59 -8.14 16.97
C GLY A 47 3.08 -8.24 16.82
N ASP A 48 2.52 -7.86 15.67
CA ASP A 48 1.10 -8.05 15.37
C ASP A 48 0.76 -9.53 15.15
N GLU A 49 -0.47 -9.95 15.49
CA GLU A 49 -0.91 -11.35 15.32
C GLU A 49 -0.87 -11.79 13.84
N TYR A 50 -0.96 -10.84 12.90
CA TYR A 50 -0.95 -11.05 11.46
C TYR A 50 0.36 -10.56 10.79
N GLU A 51 1.43 -10.37 11.54
CA GLU A 51 2.71 -9.87 11.02
C GLU A 51 3.22 -10.68 9.81
N GLU A 52 3.07 -12.02 9.84
CA GLU A 52 3.42 -12.91 8.73
C GLU A 52 2.54 -12.63 7.50
N GLU A 53 1.22 -12.58 7.68
CA GLU A 53 0.25 -12.29 6.62
C GLU A 53 0.48 -10.92 6.00
N MET A 54 0.68 -9.87 6.81
CA MET A 54 0.98 -8.51 6.35
C MET A 54 2.24 -8.48 5.48
N THR A 55 3.29 -9.17 5.94
CA THR A 55 4.56 -9.31 5.22
C THR A 55 4.34 -9.98 3.86
N MET A 56 3.63 -11.12 3.84
CA MET A 56 3.33 -11.86 2.61
C MET A 56 2.50 -11.02 1.63
N ILE A 57 1.50 -10.28 2.12
CA ILE A 57 0.66 -9.39 1.30
C ILE A 57 1.50 -8.26 0.70
N CYS A 58 2.35 -7.61 1.50
CA CYS A 58 3.24 -6.56 1.03
C CYS A 58 4.17 -7.08 -0.06
N GLU A 59 4.83 -8.22 0.19
CA GLU A 59 5.75 -8.84 -0.75
C GLU A 59 5.09 -9.18 -2.08
N GLU A 60 3.93 -9.85 -2.04
CA GLU A 60 3.21 -10.28 -3.24
C GLU A 60 2.67 -9.09 -4.04
N MET A 61 2.16 -8.06 -3.36
CA MET A 61 1.72 -6.81 -4.00
C MET A 61 2.87 -6.14 -4.77
N ILE A 62 4.05 -6.03 -4.15
CA ILE A 62 5.21 -5.39 -4.78
C ILE A 62 5.76 -6.26 -5.92
N LYS A 63 5.83 -7.59 -5.74
CA LYS A 63 6.27 -8.55 -6.78
C LYS A 63 5.39 -8.45 -8.03
N GLN A 64 4.08 -8.45 -7.87
CA GLN A 64 3.16 -8.36 -8.99
C GLN A 64 3.18 -6.98 -9.66
N ARG A 65 3.35 -5.91 -8.90
CA ARG A 65 3.55 -4.57 -9.46
C ARG A 65 4.85 -4.48 -10.28
N LEU A 66 5.94 -5.06 -9.78
CA LEU A 66 7.22 -5.13 -10.46
C LEU A 66 7.09 -5.88 -11.80
N GLN A 67 6.37 -7.01 -11.80
CA GLN A 67 6.05 -7.77 -13.01
C GLN A 67 5.29 -6.92 -14.04
N GLY A 68 4.37 -6.06 -13.61
CA GLY A 68 3.56 -5.23 -14.52
C GLY A 68 2.47 -6.03 -15.24
N MET A 69 1.59 -5.34 -15.98
CA MET A 69 0.49 -5.95 -16.73
C MET A 69 0.84 -6.05 -18.21
N LYS A 70 0.33 -7.08 -18.88
CA LYS A 70 0.44 -7.16 -20.33
C LYS A 70 -0.59 -6.25 -20.98
N ASN A 71 -0.13 -5.36 -21.85
CA ASN A 71 -1.01 -4.60 -22.72
C ASN A 71 -1.54 -5.47 -23.88
N TYR A 72 -2.39 -4.89 -24.74
CA TYR A 72 -2.94 -5.58 -25.91
C TYR A 72 -1.89 -6.08 -26.92
N LYS A 73 -0.65 -5.57 -26.86
CA LYS A 73 0.51 -6.03 -27.65
C LYS A 73 1.37 -7.06 -26.92
N GLY A 74 0.96 -7.49 -25.72
CA GLY A 74 1.70 -8.44 -24.89
C GLY A 74 2.90 -7.85 -24.13
N GLN A 75 3.11 -6.54 -24.18
CA GLN A 75 4.23 -5.86 -23.49
C GLN A 75 3.89 -5.61 -22.03
N GLU A 76 4.88 -5.78 -21.14
CA GLU A 76 4.73 -5.52 -19.70
C GLU A 76 4.80 -4.02 -19.38
N ILE A 77 3.63 -3.42 -19.20
CA ILE A 77 3.47 -2.01 -18.84
C ILE A 77 3.26 -1.83 -17.34
N GLY A 78 3.63 -0.65 -16.83
CA GLY A 78 3.27 -0.25 -15.48
C GLY A 78 1.78 0.10 -15.41
N GLU A 79 1.15 -0.29 -14.31
CA GLU A 79 -0.22 0.10 -14.00
C GLU A 79 -0.27 1.49 -13.39
N THR A 80 -1.26 2.28 -13.80
CA THR A 80 -1.51 3.61 -13.21
C THR A 80 -2.13 3.51 -11.82
N PHE A 81 -3.03 2.54 -11.60
CA PHE A 81 -3.71 2.32 -10.31
C PHE A 81 -3.76 0.84 -9.96
N PRO A 82 -3.88 0.49 -8.66
CA PRO A 82 -3.84 1.38 -7.51
C PRO A 82 -2.46 2.03 -7.32
N LYS A 83 -2.39 3.22 -6.71
CA LYS A 83 -1.14 3.72 -6.15
C LYS A 83 -0.73 2.80 -4.99
N LEU A 84 0.57 2.57 -4.81
CA LEU A 84 1.09 1.86 -3.63
C LEU A 84 1.83 2.87 -2.75
N ILE A 85 1.54 2.87 -1.45
CA ILE A 85 2.31 3.60 -0.45
C ILE A 85 2.87 2.57 0.53
N TYR A 86 4.18 2.54 0.69
CA TYR A 86 4.87 1.66 1.63
C TYR A 86 5.38 2.47 2.83
N LEU A 87 5.00 2.06 4.03
CA LEU A 87 5.44 2.70 5.26
C LEU A 87 6.87 2.26 5.61
N LEU A 88 7.77 3.24 5.72
CA LEU A 88 9.12 3.04 6.23
C LEU A 88 9.16 3.30 7.73
N ASP A 89 9.63 2.31 8.46
CA ASP A 89 9.84 2.32 9.91
C ASP A 89 11.17 1.62 10.27
N GLU A 90 11.50 1.57 11.56
CA GLU A 90 12.78 1.05 12.08
C GLU A 90 13.06 -0.41 11.68
N ASN A 91 12.02 -1.21 11.47
CA ASN A 91 12.14 -2.61 11.09
C ASN A 91 12.38 -2.85 9.59
N ASN A 92 12.33 -1.81 8.76
CA ASN A 92 12.41 -1.91 7.30
C ASN A 92 13.14 -0.75 6.61
N CYS A 93 13.96 0.03 7.33
CA CYS A 93 14.61 1.23 6.79
C CYS A 93 16.01 1.01 6.16
N LEU A 94 16.39 -0.23 5.82
CA LEU A 94 17.72 -0.60 5.29
C LEU A 94 18.88 -0.39 6.29
N GLU A 95 18.58 -0.48 7.59
CA GLU A 95 19.55 -0.33 8.68
C GLU A 95 19.74 -1.63 9.50
N GLY A 96 19.39 -2.79 8.92
CA GLY A 96 19.46 -4.11 9.55
C GLY A 96 18.13 -4.61 10.12
N GLY A 97 17.01 -4.01 9.69
CA GLY A 97 15.67 -4.39 10.09
C GLY A 97 15.21 -5.72 9.49
N LYS A 98 14.32 -6.43 10.19
CA LYS A 98 13.76 -7.73 9.79
C LYS A 98 13.18 -7.73 8.37
N TYR A 99 12.63 -6.59 7.92
CA TYR A 99 11.91 -6.43 6.66
C TYR A 99 12.65 -5.58 5.63
N ASP A 100 13.94 -5.33 5.82
CA ASP A 100 14.76 -4.57 4.85
C ASP A 100 14.71 -5.16 3.44
N TYR A 101 14.56 -6.48 3.32
CA TYR A 101 14.41 -7.15 2.02
C TYR A 101 13.14 -6.69 1.26
N LEU A 102 12.05 -6.34 1.95
CA LEU A 102 10.85 -5.76 1.34
C LEU A 102 11.12 -4.34 0.83
N THR A 103 11.97 -3.60 1.54
CA THR A 103 12.38 -2.26 1.14
C THR A 103 13.31 -2.30 -0.07
N GLU A 104 14.23 -3.26 -0.14
CA GLU A 104 15.01 -3.51 -1.35
C GLU A 104 14.13 -3.90 -2.54
N LEU A 105 13.14 -4.78 -2.32
CA LEU A 105 12.16 -5.17 -3.33
C LEU A 105 11.32 -3.96 -3.79
N SER A 106 10.90 -3.12 -2.85
CA SER A 106 10.18 -1.87 -3.11
C SER A 106 11.03 -0.90 -3.93
N ALA A 107 12.32 -0.75 -3.61
CA ALA A 107 13.24 0.10 -4.35
C ALA A 107 13.43 -0.39 -5.79
N LYS A 108 13.57 -1.70 -6.00
CA LYS A 108 13.62 -2.32 -7.34
C LYS A 108 12.33 -2.07 -8.12
N CYS A 109 11.18 -2.16 -7.46
CA CYS A 109 9.87 -1.84 -8.05
C CYS A 109 9.78 -0.37 -8.43
N ASN A 110 10.16 0.53 -7.52
CA ASN A 110 10.12 1.97 -7.72
C ASN A 110 10.99 2.41 -8.90
N ALA A 111 12.21 1.90 -8.99
CA ALA A 111 13.12 2.19 -10.10
C ALA A 111 12.56 1.79 -11.48
N LYS A 112 11.72 0.73 -11.56
CA LYS A 112 11.15 0.24 -12.82
C LYS A 112 9.73 0.74 -13.10
N ARG A 113 8.95 1.06 -12.07
CA ARG A 113 7.50 1.27 -12.13
C ARG A 113 7.03 2.56 -11.47
N MET A 114 7.94 3.36 -10.89
CA MET A 114 7.67 4.60 -10.14
C MET A 114 6.79 4.42 -8.89
N VAL A 115 6.66 3.19 -8.38
CA VAL A 115 5.91 2.83 -7.18
C VAL A 115 6.63 1.69 -6.42
N PRO A 116 6.44 1.52 -5.11
CA PRO A 116 5.60 2.34 -4.23
C PRO A 116 6.19 3.72 -3.95
N ASP A 117 5.32 4.65 -3.56
CA ASP A 117 5.73 5.85 -2.83
C ASP A 117 6.04 5.45 -1.38
N TYR A 118 6.88 6.23 -0.70
CA TYR A 118 7.28 5.96 0.69
C TYR A 118 6.67 6.98 1.65
N GLN A 119 6.21 6.51 2.81
CA GLN A 119 5.78 7.36 3.92
C GLN A 119 6.66 7.04 5.13
N SER A 120 7.21 8.06 5.78
CA SER A 120 8.05 7.85 6.98
C SER A 120 7.18 7.78 8.23
N ALA A 121 7.20 6.63 8.91
CA ALA A 121 6.52 6.43 10.19
C ALA A 121 7.05 7.39 11.25
N LYS A 122 8.37 7.60 11.29
CA LYS A 122 9.03 8.58 12.17
C LYS A 122 8.43 9.98 12.05
N ILE A 123 8.32 10.50 10.83
CA ILE A 123 7.76 11.85 10.59
C ILE A 123 6.26 11.89 10.86
N MET A 124 5.53 10.82 10.52
CA MET A 124 4.09 10.72 10.84
C MET A 124 3.85 10.77 12.34
N ARG A 125 4.55 9.96 13.12
CA ARG A 125 4.47 9.98 14.59
C ARG A 125 4.81 11.35 15.18
N GLN A 126 5.80 12.05 14.65
CA GLN A 126 6.16 13.40 15.09
C GLN A 126 5.03 14.40 14.83
N ASN A 127 4.38 14.33 13.67
CA ASN A 127 3.36 15.30 13.26
C ASN A 127 1.96 14.99 13.82
N TYR A 128 1.68 13.73 14.17
CA TYR A 128 0.32 13.24 14.47
C TYR A 128 0.24 12.48 15.80
N GLU A 129 0.85 13.01 16.86
CA GLU A 129 0.75 12.47 18.23
C GLU A 129 1.06 10.95 18.33
N GLY A 130 2.11 10.49 17.65
CA GLY A 130 2.52 9.09 17.66
C GLY A 130 1.73 8.17 16.72
N CYS A 131 0.85 8.70 15.88
CA CYS A 131 0.04 7.89 14.96
C CYS A 131 0.67 7.72 13.57
N ASN A 132 0.47 6.53 12.99
CA ASN A 132 0.66 6.24 11.57
C ASN A 132 -0.69 5.96 10.92
N PHE A 133 -0.91 6.49 9.72
CA PHE A 133 -2.14 6.26 8.95
C PHE A 133 -1.93 6.59 7.46
N PRO A 134 -2.73 6.00 6.56
CA PRO A 134 -2.63 6.26 5.14
C PRO A 134 -3.13 7.66 4.77
N ALA A 135 -2.56 8.24 3.72
CA ALA A 135 -3.14 9.41 3.08
C ALA A 135 -4.45 9.06 2.35
N MET A 136 -5.43 9.96 2.38
CA MET A 136 -6.62 9.85 1.53
C MET A 136 -6.27 10.26 0.09
N GLY A 137 -6.61 9.40 -0.87
CA GLY A 137 -6.32 9.62 -2.29
C GLY A 137 -4.82 9.75 -2.55
N CYS A 138 -4.40 10.89 -3.14
CA CYS A 138 -2.99 11.12 -3.48
C CYS A 138 -2.09 11.34 -2.25
N ARG A 139 -2.52 12.26 -1.37
CA ARG A 139 -1.69 12.88 -0.31
C ARG A 139 -2.49 13.75 0.69
N SER A 140 -3.79 13.51 0.87
CA SER A 140 -4.58 14.27 1.85
C SER A 140 -4.49 13.59 3.22
N HIS A 141 -3.67 14.14 4.11
CA HIS A 141 -3.58 13.66 5.49
C HIS A 141 -4.63 14.32 6.38
N LEU A 142 -5.28 13.51 7.21
CA LEU A 142 -6.26 13.96 8.18
C LEU A 142 -5.58 14.68 9.35
N SER A 143 -6.27 15.65 9.94
CA SER A 143 -5.90 16.18 11.26
C SER A 143 -6.30 15.21 12.38
N ASN A 144 -5.63 15.31 13.52
CA ASN A 144 -5.97 14.59 14.73
C ASN A 144 -7.43 14.84 15.13
N TRP A 145 -8.16 13.75 15.36
CA TRP A 145 -9.51 13.80 15.92
C TRP A 145 -9.72 12.56 16.77
N ARG A 146 -10.25 12.78 17.98
CA ARG A 146 -10.56 11.73 18.94
C ARG A 146 -12.08 11.61 19.09
N ASP A 147 -12.57 10.40 19.24
CA ASP A 147 -13.98 10.17 19.52
C ASP A 147 -14.32 10.46 20.99
N LYS A 148 -15.58 10.19 21.38
CA LYS A 148 -16.06 10.37 22.76
C LYS A 148 -15.33 9.54 23.82
N ASN A 149 -14.60 8.50 23.41
CA ASN A 149 -13.81 7.64 24.29
C ASN A 149 -12.34 8.08 24.35
N GLY A 150 -11.96 9.13 23.62
CA GLY A 150 -10.59 9.64 23.57
C GLY A 150 -9.69 8.91 22.55
N GLU A 151 -10.24 8.03 21.72
CA GLU A 151 -9.50 7.25 20.72
C GLU A 151 -9.38 7.99 19.41
N PHE A 152 -8.20 8.00 18.81
CA PHE A 152 -8.01 8.53 17.46
C PHE A 152 -8.84 7.77 16.44
N LYS A 153 -9.54 8.50 15.57
CA LYS A 153 -10.20 7.90 14.39
C LYS A 153 -9.58 8.42 13.10
N TRP A 154 -9.21 7.47 12.25
CA TRP A 154 -8.58 7.69 10.95
C TRP A 154 -9.44 7.11 9.84
N TYR A 155 -9.71 5.80 9.92
CA TYR A 155 -10.57 5.09 8.97
C TYR A 155 -12.04 5.53 9.08
N GLY A 156 -12.71 5.65 7.94
CA GLY A 156 -14.09 6.10 7.84
C GLY A 156 -14.29 7.62 7.82
N ARG A 157 -13.23 8.40 8.04
CA ARG A 157 -13.24 9.87 7.84
C ARG A 157 -13.02 10.23 6.38
N PHE A 158 -13.35 11.47 6.01
CA PHE A 158 -13.24 11.97 4.64
C PHE A 158 -12.89 13.45 4.58
N ASN A 159 -12.49 13.92 3.41
CA ASN A 159 -12.26 15.33 3.09
C ASN A 159 -13.47 15.89 2.32
N MET A 160 -13.93 17.09 2.69
CA MET A 160 -15.14 17.72 2.11
C MET A 160 -14.91 18.36 0.73
N GLY A 161 -13.66 18.63 0.34
CA GLY A 161 -13.33 19.36 -0.88
C GLY A 161 -12.04 20.17 -0.75
N VAL A 162 -11.57 20.69 -1.88
CA VAL A 162 -10.33 21.48 -1.97
C VAL A 162 -10.63 22.77 -2.71
N CYS A 163 -10.17 23.89 -2.17
CA CYS A 163 -10.11 25.19 -2.85
C CYS A 163 -8.65 25.66 -2.84
N SER A 164 -8.09 25.94 -4.01
CA SER A 164 -6.69 26.34 -4.16
C SER A 164 -6.57 27.84 -4.35
N LEU A 165 -5.75 28.49 -3.52
CA LEU A 165 -5.44 29.91 -3.66
C LEU A 165 -4.30 30.12 -4.65
N ASN A 166 -4.47 31.03 -5.61
CA ASN A 166 -3.41 31.44 -6.52
C ASN A 166 -2.44 32.39 -5.80
N LEU A 167 -1.25 31.89 -5.45
CA LEU A 167 -0.22 32.64 -4.72
C LEU A 167 0.68 33.55 -5.58
N PRO A 168 1.04 33.22 -6.85
CA PRO A 168 1.74 34.15 -7.74
C PRO A 168 1.04 35.51 -7.86
#